data_AF-A0A7R9HE25-F1
#
_entry.id   AF-A0A7R9HE25-F1
#
_cell.length_a   1.000
_cell.length_b   1.000
_cell.length_c   1.000
_cell.angle_alpha   90.00
_cell.angle_beta   90.00
_cell.angle_gamma   90.00
#
_symmetry.space_group_name_H-M   'P 1'
#
loop_
_entity.id
_entity.type
_entity.pdbx_description
1 polymer ?
#
loop_
_entity_poly.entity_id
_entity_poly.type
_entity_poly.pdbx_seq_one_letter_code
_entity_poly.pdbx_strand_id
1 'polypeptide(L)'
;MFRFEIFRPQPVAQSLSFPGWKVMIGVEWFANYKVKYRSIIGSDQVKTWLNPWQIQNSFTNPMQIESIVPAFTDLLFEMSSLENYLRVHMEELFYSATIDEWFGTQLEPLKSRLRQLKKDAESQALLGARARGYSNAGI
;
A
#
# COMPACT_ATOMS: atom_id res chain seq x y z
N MET A 1 10.73 17.33 -22.99
CA MET A 1 10.78 17.63 -21.54
C MET A 1 9.60 16.91 -20.89
N PHE A 2 9.83 15.75 -20.27
CA PHE A 2 8.76 15.03 -19.59
C PHE A 2 8.52 15.69 -18.23
N ARG A 3 7.33 16.27 -18.05
CA ARG A 3 6.91 16.84 -16.78
C ARG A 3 6.69 15.67 -15.84
N PHE A 4 7.59 15.49 -14.87
CA PHE A 4 7.29 14.63 -13.72
C PHE A 4 6.19 15.33 -12.92
N GLU A 5 4.94 15.06 -13.27
CA GLU A 5 3.82 15.47 -12.42
C GLU A 5 4.01 14.76 -11.09
N ILE A 6 4.21 15.55 -10.04
CA ILE A 6 4.06 15.11 -8.67
C ILE A 6 2.57 14.74 -8.56
N PHE A 7 2.23 13.47 -8.79
CA PHE A 7 0.85 13.00 -8.67
C PHE A 7 0.41 13.24 -7.23
N ARG A 8 -0.41 14.27 -7.02
CA ARG A 8 -1.12 14.51 -5.77
C ARG A 8 -2.49 13.87 -5.87
N PRO A 9 -3.08 13.38 -4.77
CA PRO A 9 -4.47 12.96 -4.76
C PRO A 9 -5.37 14.07 -5.33
N GLN A 10 -6.28 13.70 -6.22
CA GLN A 10 -7.23 14.61 -6.84
C GLN A 10 -8.58 14.55 -6.12
N PRO A 11 -9.33 15.66 -6.06
CA PRO A 11 -10.71 15.62 -5.61
C PRO A 11 -11.51 14.69 -6.51
N VAL A 12 -12.31 13.81 -5.90
CA VAL A 12 -13.18 12.87 -6.61
C VAL A 12 -14.61 13.36 -6.52
N ALA A 13 -15.33 13.34 -7.64
CA ALA A 13 -16.73 13.74 -7.67
C ALA A 13 -17.56 12.84 -6.73
N GLN A 14 -18.62 13.39 -6.12
CA GLN A 14 -19.50 12.60 -5.25
C GLN A 14 -20.63 11.92 -6.03
N SER A 15 -21.07 12.52 -7.13
CA SER A 15 -22.10 11.98 -8.01
C SER A 15 -21.97 12.54 -9.42
N LEU A 16 -22.40 11.74 -10.40
CA LEU A 16 -22.46 12.11 -11.81
C LEU A 16 -23.76 11.54 -12.41
N SER A 17 -24.14 12.01 -13.59
CA SER A 17 -25.45 11.73 -14.19
C SER A 17 -25.47 10.66 -15.29
N PHE A 18 -24.32 10.10 -15.66
CA PHE A 18 -24.21 9.13 -16.77
C PHE A 18 -24.08 7.69 -16.28
N PRO A 19 -24.59 6.68 -16.99
CA PRO A 19 -24.47 5.27 -16.59
C PRO A 19 -23.02 4.81 -16.36
N GLY A 20 -22.79 4.03 -15.30
CA GLY A 20 -21.46 3.54 -14.94
C GLY A 20 -20.54 4.55 -14.24
N TRP A 21 -21.05 5.73 -13.90
CA TRP A 21 -20.30 6.74 -13.16
C TRP A 21 -19.70 6.26 -11.83
N LYS A 22 -20.35 5.32 -11.15
CA LYS A 22 -19.86 4.74 -9.89
C LYS A 22 -18.54 3.99 -10.10
N VAL A 23 -18.41 3.25 -11.21
CA VAL A 23 -17.15 2.59 -11.55
C VAL A 23 -16.07 3.63 -11.84
N MET A 24 -16.39 4.69 -12.59
CA MET A 24 -15.46 5.79 -12.86
C MET A 24 -14.94 6.44 -11.56
N ILE A 25 -15.82 6.77 -10.61
CA ILE A 25 -15.43 7.28 -9.29
C ILE A 25 -14.54 6.29 -8.53
N GLY A 26 -14.91 5.01 -8.52
CA GLY A 26 -14.07 4.00 -7.87
C GLY A 26 -12.67 3.91 -8.51
N VAL A 27 -12.56 4.07 -9.82
CA VAL A 27 -11.28 4.14 -10.52
C VAL A 27 -10.50 5.42 -10.19
N GLU A 28 -11.18 6.56 -9.97
CA GLU A 28 -10.54 7.78 -9.46
C GLU A 28 -10.00 7.61 -8.03
N TRP A 29 -10.79 6.98 -7.13
CA TRP A 29 -10.30 6.60 -5.80
C TRP A 29 -9.09 5.66 -5.89
N PHE A 30 -9.14 4.67 -6.78
CA PHE A 30 -8.02 3.78 -7.04
C PHE A 30 -6.76 4.54 -7.46
N ALA A 31 -6.89 5.52 -8.35
CA ALA A 31 -5.75 6.35 -8.77
C ALA A 31 -5.14 7.10 -7.58
N ASN A 32 -5.96 7.67 -6.70
CA ASN A 32 -5.50 8.32 -5.47
C ASN A 32 -4.80 7.34 -4.52
N TYR A 33 -5.32 6.12 -4.36
CA TYR A 33 -4.69 5.09 -3.54
C TYR A 33 -3.39 4.58 -4.14
N LYS A 34 -3.24 4.52 -5.47
CA LYS A 34 -1.94 4.23 -6.11
C LYS A 34 -0.90 5.31 -5.82
N VAL A 35 -1.31 6.56 -5.76
CA VAL A 35 -0.43 7.67 -5.36
C VAL A 35 -0.01 7.52 -3.89
N LYS A 36 -0.97 7.30 -2.98
CA LYS A 36 -0.71 7.08 -1.56
C LYS A 36 0.22 5.87 -1.35
N TYR A 37 -0.06 4.76 -2.03
CA TYR A 37 0.79 3.58 -2.08
C TYR A 37 2.22 3.95 -2.47
N ARG A 38 2.43 4.54 -3.66
CA ARG A 38 3.76 4.96 -4.14
C ARG A 38 4.50 5.86 -3.16
N SER A 39 3.79 6.77 -2.48
CA SER A 39 4.37 7.63 -1.45
C SER A 39 4.87 6.82 -0.25
N ILE A 40 4.04 5.91 0.28
CA ILE A 40 4.38 5.08 1.45
C ILE A 40 5.58 4.17 1.16
N ILE A 41 5.49 3.31 0.14
CA ILE A 41 6.60 2.40 -0.22
C ILE A 41 7.81 3.11 -0.82
N GLY A 42 7.60 4.31 -1.37
CA GLY A 42 8.66 5.18 -1.86
C GLY A 42 9.40 5.94 -0.76
N SER A 43 8.87 5.95 0.47
CA SER A 43 9.45 6.70 1.58
C SER A 43 10.83 6.17 1.98
N ASP A 44 11.68 7.08 2.45
CA ASP A 44 13.00 6.72 2.95
C ASP A 44 12.91 5.79 4.16
N GLN A 45 11.83 5.89 4.94
CA GLN A 45 11.58 4.99 6.07
C GLN A 45 11.42 3.54 5.61
N VAL A 46 10.57 3.26 4.62
CA VAL A 46 10.44 1.90 4.04
C VAL A 46 11.74 1.45 3.42
N LYS A 47 12.35 2.29 2.58
CA LYS A 47 13.57 1.93 1.85
C LYS A 47 14.76 1.69 2.76
N THR A 48 14.83 2.36 3.90
CA THR A 48 15.93 2.20 4.87
C THR A 48 15.69 1.01 5.78
N TRP A 49 14.49 0.90 6.37
CA TRP A 49 14.26 -0.07 7.45
C TRP A 49 13.69 -1.41 6.98
N LEU A 50 13.07 -1.46 5.80
CA LEU A 50 12.50 -2.68 5.22
C LEU A 50 13.20 -3.11 3.92
N ASN A 51 14.46 -2.70 3.72
CA ASN A 51 15.25 -3.28 2.64
C ASN A 51 15.62 -4.74 2.95
N PRO A 52 15.95 -5.56 1.93
CA PRO A 52 16.21 -6.98 2.12
C PRO A 52 17.36 -7.27 3.10
N TRP A 53 18.45 -6.51 3.05
CA TRP A 53 19.59 -6.72 3.95
C TRP A 53 19.21 -6.47 5.40
N GLN A 54 18.47 -5.39 5.65
CA GLN A 54 18.01 -4.96 6.96
C GLN A 54 17.11 -6.01 7.61
N ILE A 55 16.14 -6.54 6.85
CA ILE A 55 15.23 -7.59 7.28
C ILE A 55 16.00 -8.89 7.57
N GLN A 56 16.86 -9.33 6.65
CA GLN A 56 17.62 -10.59 6.77
C GLN A 56 18.59 -10.60 7.96
N ASN A 57 19.12 -9.44 8.35
CA ASN A 57 20.07 -9.32 9.46
C ASN A 57 19.42 -8.86 10.77
N SER A 58 18.09 -8.63 10.78
CA SER A 58 17.36 -8.04 11.91
C SER A 58 17.96 -6.73 12.42
N PHE A 59 18.58 -5.96 11.52
CA PHE A 59 19.26 -4.70 11.82
C PHE A 59 18.29 -3.52 11.67
N THR A 60 17.20 -3.55 12.40
CA THR A 60 16.14 -2.54 12.27
C THR A 60 16.14 -1.59 13.48
N ASN A 61 15.28 -0.56 13.43
CA ASN A 61 14.97 0.28 14.60
C ASN A 61 13.50 0.01 14.98
N PRO A 62 13.19 -0.48 16.20
CA PRO A 62 11.83 -0.89 16.56
C PRO A 62 10.82 0.25 16.40
N MET A 63 11.17 1.46 16.86
CA MET A 63 10.32 2.64 16.78
C MET A 63 10.00 3.02 15.32
N GLN A 64 10.98 2.87 14.43
CA GLN A 64 10.79 3.16 13.00
C GLN A 64 9.93 2.10 12.31
N ILE A 65 10.08 0.83 12.72
CA ILE A 65 9.27 -0.28 12.20
C ILE A 65 7.83 -0.19 12.70
N GLU A 66 7.61 0.07 13.99
CA GLU A 66 6.28 0.15 14.59
C GLU A 66 5.49 1.33 14.03
N SER A 67 6.14 2.49 13.83
CA SER A 67 5.47 3.68 13.30
C SER A 67 4.95 3.53 11.86
N ILE A 68 5.46 2.56 11.08
CA ILE A 68 5.01 2.36 9.70
C ILE A 68 3.88 1.34 9.54
N VAL A 69 3.68 0.45 10.52
CA VAL A 69 2.62 -0.58 10.48
C VAL A 69 1.21 0.02 10.31
N PRO A 70 0.83 1.13 10.99
CA PRO A 70 -0.46 1.77 10.79
C PRO A 70 -0.68 2.21 9.34
N ALA A 71 0.33 2.80 8.69
CA ALA A 71 0.21 3.27 7.30
C ALA A 71 -0.07 2.12 6.31
N PHE A 72 0.53 0.95 6.53
CA PHE A 72 0.21 -0.25 5.73
C PHE A 72 -1.20 -0.77 6.01
N THR A 73 -1.60 -0.77 7.28
CA THR A 73 -2.90 -1.27 7.74
C THR A 73 -4.04 -0.42 7.17
N ASP A 74 -3.93 0.90 7.28
CA ASP A 74 -4.92 1.84 6.78
C ASP A 74 -5.08 1.72 5.27
N LEU A 75 -3.97 1.66 4.53
CA LEU A 75 -4.03 1.54 3.07
C LEU A 75 -4.60 0.19 2.62
N LEU A 76 -4.30 -0.90 3.33
CA LEU A 76 -4.91 -2.21 3.06
C LEU A 76 -6.43 -2.18 3.30
N PHE A 77 -6.88 -1.49 4.34
CA PHE A 77 -8.30 -1.31 4.63
C PHE A 77 -9.01 -0.47 3.57
N GLU A 78 -8.42 0.66 3.16
CA GLU A 78 -8.91 1.51 2.08
C GLU A 78 -9.02 0.73 0.76
N MET A 79 -7.97 0.00 0.38
CA MET A 79 -7.95 -0.82 -0.84
C MET A 79 -8.98 -1.96 -0.80
N SER A 80 -9.24 -2.55 0.36
CA SER A 80 -10.25 -3.60 0.50
C SER A 80 -11.68 -3.04 0.45
N SER A 81 -11.90 -1.86 1.03
CA SER A 81 -13.16 -1.14 0.91
C SER A 81 -13.46 -0.75 -0.55
N LEU A 82 -12.43 -0.28 -1.26
CA LEU A 82 -12.52 0.01 -2.69
C LEU A 82 -12.84 -1.23 -3.53
N GLU A 83 -12.19 -2.37 -3.24
CA GLU A 83 -12.46 -3.62 -3.95
C GLU A 83 -13.93 -4.02 -3.84
N ASN A 84 -14.47 -4.00 -2.61
CA ASN A 84 -15.87 -4.32 -2.37
C ASN A 84 -16.82 -3.36 -3.12
N TYR A 85 -16.52 -2.07 -3.09
CA TYR A 85 -17.30 -1.06 -3.81
C TYR A 85 -17.28 -1.28 -5.33
N LEU A 86 -16.09 -1.47 -5.90
CA LEU A 86 -15.93 -1.64 -7.35
C LEU A 86 -16.51 -2.97 -7.83
N ARG A 87 -16.36 -4.08 -7.09
CA ARG A 87 -16.96 -5.37 -7.47
C ARG A 87 -18.47 -5.23 -7.68
N VAL A 88 -19.17 -4.64 -6.71
CA VAL A 88 -20.63 -4.42 -6.78
C VAL A 88 -21.02 -3.63 -8.03
N HIS A 89 -20.33 -2.52 -8.33
CA HIS A 89 -20.72 -1.66 -9.45
C HIS A 89 -20.18 -2.12 -10.82
N MET A 90 -19.11 -2.89 -10.85
CA MET A 90 -18.58 -3.46 -12.09
C MET A 90 -19.42 -4.64 -12.57
N GLU A 91 -20.07 -5.40 -11.67
CA GLU A 91 -21.00 -6.47 -12.02
C GLU A 91 -22.20 -5.97 -12.86
N GLU A 92 -22.55 -4.68 -12.74
CA GLU A 92 -23.60 -4.05 -13.55
C GLU A 92 -23.17 -3.82 -15.02
N LEU A 93 -21.87 -3.84 -15.33
CA LEU A 93 -21.32 -3.38 -16.62
C LEU A 93 -20.39 -4.38 -17.32
N PHE A 94 -19.74 -5.27 -16.56
CA PHE A 94 -18.67 -6.14 -17.04
C PHE A 94 -18.94 -7.59 -16.68
N TYR A 95 -18.39 -8.50 -17.49
CA TYR A 95 -18.40 -9.93 -17.16
C TYR A 95 -17.44 -10.23 -16.00
N SER A 96 -17.76 -11.26 -15.22
CA SER A 96 -16.95 -11.69 -14.08
C SER A 96 -15.48 -11.91 -14.41
N ALA A 97 -15.17 -12.50 -15.58
CA ALA A 97 -13.80 -12.70 -16.04
C ALA A 97 -13.02 -11.38 -16.18
N THR A 98 -13.66 -10.33 -16.71
CA THR A 98 -13.05 -8.99 -16.84
C THR A 98 -12.86 -8.34 -15.46
N ILE A 99 -13.81 -8.54 -14.55
CA ILE A 99 -13.72 -8.02 -13.18
C ILE A 99 -12.54 -8.67 -12.46
N ASP A 100 -12.43 -9.99 -12.53
CA ASP A 100 -11.36 -10.74 -11.89
C ASP A 100 -9.99 -10.41 -12.49
N GLU A 101 -9.89 -10.28 -13.82
CA GLU A 101 -8.67 -9.81 -14.48
C GLU A 101 -8.27 -8.42 -13.99
N TRP A 102 -9.22 -7.48 -13.90
CA TRP A 102 -8.92 -6.11 -13.47
C TRP A 102 -8.37 -6.08 -12.04
N PHE A 103 -9.00 -6.78 -11.10
CA PHE A 103 -8.50 -6.84 -9.72
C PHE A 103 -7.17 -7.59 -9.61
N GLY A 104 -7.04 -8.72 -10.32
CA GLY A 104 -5.83 -9.53 -10.33
C GLY A 104 -4.62 -8.80 -10.92
N THR A 105 -4.84 -7.90 -11.88
CA THR A 105 -3.74 -7.16 -12.54
C THR A 105 -3.46 -5.80 -11.90
N GLN A 106 -4.48 -5.10 -11.40
CA GLN A 106 -4.34 -3.72 -10.93
C GLN A 106 -4.20 -3.61 -9.42
N LEU A 107 -5.02 -4.34 -8.66
CA LEU A 107 -5.16 -4.13 -7.22
C LEU A 107 -4.37 -5.15 -6.39
N GLU A 108 -4.47 -6.43 -6.74
CA GLU A 108 -3.88 -7.51 -5.95
C GLU A 108 -2.35 -7.43 -5.82
N PRO A 109 -1.57 -7.04 -6.87
CA PRO A 109 -0.13 -6.86 -6.71
C PRO A 109 0.23 -5.82 -5.64
N LEU A 110 -0.57 -4.75 -5.51
CA LEU A 110 -0.36 -3.69 -4.53
C LEU A 110 -0.69 -4.18 -3.12
N LYS A 111 -1.85 -4.85 -2.96
CA LYS A 111 -2.28 -5.43 -1.68
C LYS A 111 -1.30 -6.51 -1.21
N SER A 112 -0.88 -7.41 -2.10
CA SER A 112 0.09 -8.46 -1.80
C SER A 112 1.41 -7.88 -1.31
N ARG A 113 1.93 -6.85 -1.99
CA ARG A 113 3.16 -6.16 -1.55
C ARG A 113 3.00 -5.48 -0.18
N LEU A 114 1.87 -4.82 0.08
CA LEU A 114 1.58 -4.21 1.39
C LEU A 114 1.48 -5.27 2.49
N ARG A 115 0.79 -6.38 2.25
CA ARG A 115 0.69 -7.49 3.22
C ARG A 115 2.06 -8.06 3.54
N GLN A 116 2.92 -8.24 2.54
CA GLN A 116 4.29 -8.71 2.75
C GLN A 116 5.09 -7.73 3.61
N LEU A 117 5.09 -6.43 3.27
CA LEU A 117 5.81 -5.41 4.03
C LEU A 117 5.30 -5.27 5.46
N LYS A 118 3.98 -5.36 5.66
CA LYS A 118 3.37 -5.38 6.99
C LYS A 118 3.83 -6.58 7.79
N LYS A 119 3.79 -7.79 7.19
CA LYS A 119 4.28 -9.02 7.84
C LYS A 119 5.77 -8.90 8.20
N ASP A 120 6.59 -8.37 7.30
CA ASP A 120 8.02 -8.15 7.56
C ASP A 120 8.23 -7.17 8.73
N ALA A 121 7.51 -6.04 8.73
CA ALA A 121 7.56 -5.05 9.79
C ALA A 121 7.13 -5.64 11.15
N GLU A 122 5.98 -6.32 11.20
CA GLU A 122 5.49 -6.97 12.43
C GLU A 122 6.47 -8.03 12.94
N SER A 123 7.08 -8.80 12.04
CA SER A 123 8.10 -9.79 12.41
C SER A 123 9.35 -9.12 13.00
N GLN A 124 9.81 -8.01 12.42
CA GLN A 124 10.96 -7.25 12.93
C GLN A 124 10.67 -6.60 14.29
N ALA A 125 9.45 -6.11 14.50
CA ALA A 125 9.02 -5.56 15.79
C ALA A 125 9.05 -6.63 16.89
N LEU A 126 8.54 -7.84 16.61
CA LEU A 126 8.56 -8.96 17.55
C LEU A 126 9.98 -9.43 17.92
N LEU A 127 10.94 -9.31 16.99
CA LEU A 127 12.35 -9.63 17.24
C LEU A 127 13.08 -8.57 18.08
N GLY A 128 12.44 -7.41 18.34
CA GLY A 128 12.97 -6.33 19.17
C GLY A 128 14.13 -5.55 18.53
N ALA A 129 14.32 -5.70 17.22
CA ALA A 129 15.34 -5.07 16.36
C ALA A 129 16.73 -4.86 17.01
N ARG A 130 17.70 -5.70 16.64
CA ARG A 130 19.02 -5.69 17.28
C ARG A 130 20.03 -5.00 16.37
N ALA A 131 20.57 -3.88 16.83
CA ALA A 131 21.79 -3.35 16.26
C ALA A 131 22.93 -4.35 16.54
N ARG A 132 23.28 -5.16 15.53
CA ARG A 132 24.46 -6.05 15.55
C ARG A 132 25.68 -5.19 15.92
N GLY A 133 26.24 -5.39 17.12
CA GLY A 133 27.43 -4.68 17.59
C GLY A 133 27.33 -3.88 18.89
N TYR A 134 26.13 -3.66 19.46
CA TYR A 134 25.99 -2.94 20.75
C TYR A 134 25.87 -3.85 21.98
N SER A 135 26.00 -5.16 21.81
CA SER A 135 26.17 -6.12 22.89
C SER A 135 27.65 -6.51 22.95
N ASN A 136 28.47 -5.68 23.62
CA ASN A 136 29.81 -5.95 24.21
C ASN A 136 30.77 -4.75 24.13
N ALA A 137 30.30 -3.53 24.43
CA ALA A 137 31.18 -2.50 24.95
C ALA A 137 30.83 -2.34 26.44
N GLY A 138 31.34 -3.28 27.25
CA GLY A 138 31.43 -3.05 28.68
C GLY A 138 32.40 -1.90 28.93
N ILE A 139 31.86 -0.80 29.44
CA ILE A 139 32.57 0.16 30.28
C ILE A 139 31.74 0.26 31.56
#